data_AF-A0A4R0KZP4-F1
#
_entry.id   AF-A0A4R0KZP4-F1
#
_cell.length_a   1.000
_cell.length_b   1.000
_cell.length_c   1.000
_cell.angle_alpha   90.00
_cell.angle_beta   90.00
_cell.angle_gamma   90.00
#
_symmetry.space_group_name_H-M   'P 1'
#
loop_
_entity.id
_entity.type
_entity.pdbx_description
1 polymer ?
#
loop_
_entity_poly.entity_id
_entity_poly.type
_entity_poly.pdbx_seq_one_letter_code
_entity_poly.pdbx_strand_id
1 'polypeptide(L)'
;MTDPMADLDAAETLVEVGDVVRLEARRRSGSQGATFVLREHDRCFYADEDAIAPLWKGQRFPITSCVSGWAMLHDEIAVVPDIAVDERIPLEAYTPTFVRSLVMVPVGSPTPVAAIGAYWSRRYHASPEQIDGLQTLADHAAKAIHRIGLDDAPWAPTFSKH
;
A
#
# COMPACT_ATOMS: atom_id res chain seq x y z
N MET A 1 -1.24 -24.12 -8.27
CA MET A 1 -1.50 -22.80 -7.64
C MET A 1 -0.37 -22.57 -6.68
N THR A 2 0.54 -21.66 -7.00
CA THR A 2 1.62 -21.24 -6.10
C THR A 2 1.00 -20.55 -4.89
N ASP A 3 1.60 -20.74 -3.71
CA ASP A 3 1.19 -20.06 -2.49
C ASP A 3 1.71 -18.61 -2.54
N PRO A 4 0.85 -17.59 -2.61
CA PRO A 4 1.31 -16.21 -2.75
C PRO A 4 2.19 -15.72 -1.60
N MET A 5 2.10 -16.33 -0.42
CA MET A 5 3.01 -16.02 0.68
C MET A 5 4.40 -16.62 0.42
N ALA A 6 4.45 -17.83 -0.14
CA ALA A 6 5.70 -18.43 -0.59
C ALA A 6 6.34 -17.64 -1.74
N ASP A 7 5.53 -17.04 -2.63
CA ASP A 7 6.02 -16.17 -3.69
C ASP A 7 6.68 -14.90 -3.11
N LEU A 8 6.11 -14.29 -2.05
CA LEU A 8 6.77 -13.19 -1.32
C LEU A 8 8.05 -13.64 -0.61
N ASP A 9 8.02 -14.80 0.03
CA ASP A 9 9.18 -15.33 0.73
C ASP A 9 10.35 -15.61 -0.24
N ALA A 10 10.04 -15.98 -1.49
CA ALA A 10 10.99 -16.25 -2.57
C ALA A 10 11.40 -15.02 -3.40
N ALA A 11 10.66 -13.90 -3.34
CA ALA A 11 10.90 -12.72 -4.20
C ALA A 11 12.34 -12.18 -4.07
N GLU A 12 13.03 -11.92 -5.17
CA GLU A 12 14.41 -11.40 -5.15
C GLU A 12 14.45 -9.89 -5.38
N THR A 13 13.35 -9.30 -5.85
CA THR A 13 13.27 -7.88 -6.19
C THR A 13 12.02 -7.21 -5.60
N LEU A 14 12.09 -5.89 -5.37
CA LEU A 14 10.92 -5.09 -4.96
C LEU A 14 9.81 -5.05 -6.02
N VAL A 15 10.15 -5.28 -7.29
CA VAL A 15 9.17 -5.39 -8.38
C VAL A 15 8.30 -6.63 -8.16
N GLU A 16 8.92 -7.78 -7.89
CA GLU A 16 8.19 -9.02 -7.60
C GLU A 16 7.35 -8.89 -6.32
N VAL A 17 7.87 -8.24 -5.28
CA VAL A 17 7.09 -7.93 -4.08
C VAL A 17 5.84 -7.10 -4.43
N GLY A 18 6.02 -6.03 -5.22
CA GLY A 18 4.91 -5.17 -5.64
C GLY A 18 3.85 -5.91 -6.46
N ASP A 19 4.28 -6.78 -7.38
CA ASP A 19 3.41 -7.60 -8.22
C ASP A 19 2.55 -8.55 -7.39
N VAL A 20 3.14 -9.26 -6.42
CA VAL A 20 2.39 -10.16 -5.54
C VAL A 20 1.46 -9.36 -4.62
N VAL A 21 1.97 -8.30 -3.99
CA VAL A 21 1.20 -7.50 -3.02
C VAL A 21 -0.05 -6.91 -3.66
N ARG A 22 0.04 -6.26 -4.84
CA ARG A 22 -1.14 -5.60 -5.44
C ARG A 22 -2.24 -6.60 -5.77
N LEU A 23 -1.88 -7.78 -6.29
CA LEU A 23 -2.83 -8.81 -6.69
C LEU A 23 -3.49 -9.44 -5.46
N GLU A 24 -2.68 -9.79 -4.46
CA GLU A 24 -3.17 -10.42 -3.24
C GLU A 24 -3.98 -9.48 -2.36
N ALA A 25 -3.58 -8.21 -2.26
CA ALA A 25 -4.32 -7.21 -1.52
C ALA A 25 -5.73 -7.05 -2.09
N ARG A 26 -5.87 -6.95 -3.42
CA ARG A 26 -7.18 -6.87 -4.08
C ARG A 26 -7.99 -8.14 -3.90
N ARG A 27 -7.37 -9.32 -4.07
CA ARG A 27 -8.02 -10.63 -3.95
C ARG A 27 -8.56 -10.87 -2.53
N ARG A 28 -7.74 -10.63 -1.51
CA ARG A 28 -8.08 -10.84 -0.08
C ARG A 28 -9.14 -9.88 0.42
N SER A 29 -9.09 -8.63 -0.06
CA SER A 29 -10.07 -7.61 0.32
C SER A 29 -11.37 -7.67 -0.50
N GLY A 30 -11.36 -8.31 -1.67
CA GLY A 30 -12.48 -8.24 -2.62
C GLY A 30 -12.74 -6.81 -3.12
N SER A 31 -11.73 -5.96 -3.09
CA SER A 31 -11.81 -4.54 -3.44
C SER A 31 -11.68 -4.33 -4.96
N GLN A 32 -11.99 -3.11 -5.40
CA GLN A 32 -11.91 -2.75 -6.82
C GLN A 32 -10.56 -2.15 -7.22
N GLY A 33 -9.72 -1.81 -6.25
CA GLY A 33 -8.32 -1.56 -6.49
C GLY A 33 -7.48 -1.78 -5.26
N ALA A 34 -6.19 -2.07 -5.47
CA ALA A 34 -5.20 -2.14 -4.43
C ALA A 34 -3.90 -1.49 -4.89
N THR A 35 -3.07 -1.07 -3.93
CA THR A 35 -1.76 -0.47 -4.20
C THR A 35 -0.70 -0.98 -3.26
N PHE A 36 0.53 -0.93 -3.73
CA PHE A 36 1.74 -1.04 -2.93
C PHE A 36 2.49 0.29 -2.98
N VAL A 37 2.74 0.87 -1.81
CA VAL A 37 3.37 2.19 -1.64
C VAL A 37 4.66 2.03 -0.86
N LEU A 38 5.73 2.66 -1.30
CA LEU A 38 7.02 2.65 -0.62
C LEU A 38 7.37 4.02 -0.06
N ARG A 39 8.00 4.02 1.10
CA ARG A 39 8.50 5.24 1.75
C ARG A 39 9.86 5.61 1.16
N GLU A 40 9.92 6.78 0.54
CA GLU A 40 11.15 7.39 0.03
C GLU A 40 11.38 8.68 0.83
N HIS A 41 12.11 8.57 1.95
CA HIS A 41 12.36 9.68 2.89
C HIS A 41 11.05 10.33 3.40
N ASP A 42 10.80 11.56 2.95
CA ASP A 42 9.63 12.40 3.26
C ASP A 42 8.51 12.26 2.22
N ARG A 43 8.57 11.22 1.37
CA ARG A 43 7.59 10.95 0.32
C ARG A 43 7.05 9.52 0.36
N CYS A 44 5.82 9.39 -0.12
CA CYS A 44 5.18 8.14 -0.48
C CYS A 44 5.24 7.97 -1.99
N PHE A 45 5.92 6.93 -2.46
CA PHE A 45 5.92 6.53 -3.85
C PHE A 45 4.93 5.39 -4.08
N TYR A 46 3.93 5.61 -4.92
CA TYR A 46 2.95 4.58 -5.29
C TYR A 46 3.58 3.68 -6.34
N ALA A 47 4.18 2.57 -5.88
CA ALA A 47 5.04 1.72 -6.69
C ALA A 47 4.26 0.87 -7.69
N ASP A 48 3.15 0.29 -7.23
CA ASP A 48 2.32 -0.53 -8.09
C ASP A 48 0.84 -0.50 -7.68
N GLU A 49 -0.03 -0.88 -8.60
CA GLU A 49 -1.47 -0.95 -8.39
C GLU A 49 -2.13 -2.03 -9.27
N ASP A 50 -3.18 -2.64 -8.75
CA ASP A 50 -4.11 -3.46 -9.52
C ASP A 50 -5.53 -2.92 -9.27
N ALA A 51 -6.16 -2.34 -10.29
CA ALA A 51 -7.41 -1.62 -10.14
C ALA A 51 -8.29 -1.64 -11.40
N ILE A 52 -9.60 -1.42 -11.22
CA ILE A 52 -10.58 -1.32 -12.32
C ILE A 52 -10.42 -0.05 -13.17
N ALA A 53 -9.69 0.94 -12.69
CA ALA A 53 -9.38 2.19 -13.38
C ALA A 53 -8.07 2.75 -12.80
N PRO A 54 -7.35 3.64 -13.53
CA PRO A 54 -6.09 4.21 -13.06
C PRO A 54 -6.22 4.91 -11.71
N LEU A 55 -5.21 4.75 -10.85
CA LEU A 55 -5.07 5.46 -9.58
C LEU A 55 -3.80 6.34 -9.59
N TRP A 56 -2.77 5.98 -8.82
CA TRP A 56 -1.62 6.83 -8.52
C TRP A 56 -0.27 6.19 -8.83
N LYS A 57 -0.21 5.00 -9.44
CA LYS A 57 1.04 4.33 -9.80
C LYS A 57 2.03 5.27 -10.48
N GLY A 58 3.27 5.26 -10.00
CA GLY A 58 4.37 6.11 -10.47
C GLY A 58 4.41 7.51 -9.86
N GLN A 59 3.39 7.92 -9.10
CA GLN A 59 3.33 9.25 -8.48
C GLN A 59 4.01 9.27 -7.10
N ARG A 60 4.35 10.49 -6.66
CA ARG A 60 4.92 10.77 -5.35
C ARG A 60 4.12 11.85 -4.64
N PHE A 61 3.85 11.62 -3.37
CA PHE A 61 3.18 12.58 -2.49
C PHE A 61 4.03 12.81 -1.25
N PRO A 62 4.00 14.01 -0.65
CA PRO A 62 4.57 14.21 0.68
C PRO A 62 3.98 13.21 1.67
N ILE A 63 4.81 12.61 2.52
CA ILE A 63 4.37 11.61 3.51
C ILE A 63 3.36 12.19 4.51
N THR A 64 3.35 13.51 4.69
CA THR A 64 2.38 14.22 5.52
C THR A 64 1.07 14.58 4.80
N SER A 65 0.96 14.32 3.50
CA SER A 65 -0.16 14.75 2.65
C SER A 65 -0.87 13.57 1.96
N CYS A 66 -0.79 12.35 2.51
CA CYS A 66 -1.57 11.22 2.01
C CYS A 66 -1.84 10.18 3.11
N VAL A 67 -2.90 9.38 2.94
CA VAL A 67 -3.31 8.38 3.93
C VAL A 67 -2.29 7.25 4.10
N SER A 68 -1.56 6.89 3.04
CA SER A 68 -0.44 5.94 3.13
C SER A 68 0.67 6.46 4.04
N GLY A 69 0.97 7.74 3.93
CA GLY A 69 1.94 8.38 4.80
C GLY A 69 1.44 8.52 6.24
N TRP A 70 0.16 8.83 6.44
CA TRP A 70 -0.46 8.78 7.77
C TRP A 70 -0.28 7.40 8.42
N ALA A 71 -0.63 6.32 7.72
CA ALA A 71 -0.51 4.96 8.23
C ALA A 71 0.95 4.62 8.61
N MET A 72 1.90 4.99 7.76
CA MET A 72 3.33 4.75 8.02
C MET A 72 3.90 5.59 9.16
N LEU A 73 3.46 6.84 9.33
CA LEU A 73 3.96 7.74 10.38
C LEU A 73 3.41 7.37 11.77
N HIS A 74 2.19 6.85 11.83
CA HIS A 74 1.53 6.47 13.09
C HIS A 74 1.74 4.98 13.43
N ASP A 75 2.30 4.20 12.51
CA ASP A 75 2.39 2.74 12.61
C ASP A 75 1.04 2.09 12.94
N GLU A 76 -0.01 2.59 12.26
CA GLU A 76 -1.40 2.20 12.51
C GLU A 76 -2.17 1.96 11.21
N ILE A 77 -3.05 0.95 11.22
CA ILE A 77 -3.95 0.66 10.11
C ILE A 77 -5.02 1.77 10.01
N ALA A 78 -5.08 2.46 8.87
CA ALA A 78 -6.16 3.41 8.60
C ALA A 78 -7.35 2.69 7.98
N VAL A 79 -8.44 2.54 8.73
CA VAL A 79 -9.75 2.13 8.19
C VAL A 79 -10.59 3.38 7.92
N VAL A 80 -11.05 3.54 6.68
CA VAL A 80 -11.78 4.73 6.20
C VAL A 80 -13.06 4.28 5.51
N PRO A 81 -14.22 4.20 6.22
CA PRO A 81 -15.47 3.74 5.63
C PRO A 81 -16.11 4.71 4.63
N ASP A 82 -15.78 6.00 4.72
CA ASP A 82 -16.22 7.05 3.81
C ASP A 82 -15.16 8.15 3.71
N ILE A 83 -14.59 8.34 2.52
CA ILE A 83 -13.57 9.36 2.30
C ILE A 83 -14.10 10.79 2.46
N ALA A 84 -15.40 11.00 2.27
CA ALA A 84 -16.01 12.34 2.25
C ALA A 84 -15.98 13.04 3.62
N VAL A 85 -15.75 12.28 4.69
CA VAL A 85 -15.84 12.76 6.08
C VAL A 85 -14.58 12.47 6.89
N ASP A 86 -13.57 11.82 6.29
CA ASP A 86 -12.35 11.43 6.97
C ASP A 86 -11.25 12.47 6.71
N GLU A 87 -10.83 13.17 7.77
CA GLU A 87 -9.87 14.28 7.71
C GLU A 87 -8.47 13.86 7.23
N ARG A 88 -8.16 12.55 7.26
CA ARG A 88 -6.89 12.01 6.76
C ARG A 88 -6.84 11.98 5.23
N ILE A 89 -7.96 12.21 4.55
CA ILE A 89 -8.08 12.07 3.10
C ILE A 89 -7.98 13.43 2.39
N PRO A 90 -6.96 13.64 1.54
CA PRO A 90 -6.91 14.80 0.65
C PRO A 90 -7.90 14.62 -0.51
N LEU A 91 -9.16 15.04 -0.32
CA LEU A 91 -10.28 14.77 -1.24
C LEU A 91 -10.01 15.13 -2.73
N GLU A 92 -9.22 16.16 -2.99
CA GLU A 92 -8.86 16.56 -4.36
C GLU A 92 -8.16 15.44 -5.14
N ALA A 93 -7.27 14.68 -4.48
CA ALA A 93 -6.56 13.55 -5.09
C ALA A 93 -7.48 12.36 -5.40
N TYR A 94 -8.61 12.26 -4.71
CA TYR A 94 -9.57 11.14 -4.82
C TYR A 94 -10.73 11.44 -5.77
N THR A 95 -11.06 12.72 -5.97
CA THR A 95 -12.12 13.19 -6.86
C THR A 95 -12.08 12.59 -8.27
N PRO A 96 -10.92 12.44 -8.95
CA PRO A 96 -10.86 11.83 -10.28
C PRO A 96 -10.95 10.30 -10.28
N THR A 97 -11.00 9.67 -9.11
CA THR A 97 -10.96 8.21 -8.96
C THR A 97 -12.34 7.63 -8.61
N PHE A 98 -12.46 6.31 -8.70
CA PHE A 98 -13.65 5.60 -8.22
C PHE A 98 -13.70 5.47 -6.69
N VAL A 99 -12.61 5.70 -5.98
CA VAL A 99 -12.46 5.36 -4.55
C VAL A 99 -13.42 6.16 -3.68
N ARG A 100 -14.16 5.49 -2.80
CA ARG A 100 -15.10 6.09 -1.83
C ARG A 100 -14.88 5.59 -0.40
N SER A 101 -14.16 4.49 -0.23
CA SER A 101 -13.68 4.01 1.07
C SER A 101 -12.40 3.21 0.87
N LEU A 102 -11.61 3.06 1.94
CA LEU A 102 -10.34 2.35 1.86
C LEU A 102 -9.90 1.74 3.20
N VAL A 103 -8.94 0.83 3.10
CA VAL A 103 -8.05 0.43 4.19
C VAL A 103 -6.62 0.66 3.74
N MET A 104 -5.78 1.16 4.64
CA MET A 104 -4.35 1.35 4.43
C MET A 104 -3.58 0.71 5.57
N VAL A 105 -2.78 -0.30 5.28
CA VAL A 105 -2.00 -1.07 6.25
C VAL A 105 -0.53 -0.69 6.14
N PRO A 106 0.13 -0.24 7.22
CA PRO A 106 1.58 -0.01 7.21
C PRO A 106 2.36 -1.33 7.15
N VAL A 107 3.55 -1.29 6.57
CA VAL A 107 4.43 -2.46 6.39
C VAL A 107 5.77 -2.18 7.08
N GLY A 108 6.15 -3.06 8.01
CA GLY A 108 7.45 -3.01 8.68
C GLY A 108 7.48 -2.25 10.02
N SER A 109 6.44 -2.42 10.85
CA SER A 109 6.46 -1.98 12.26
C SER A 109 7.76 -2.44 12.97
N PRO A 110 8.38 -1.63 13.86
CA PRO A 110 7.91 -0.34 14.39
C PRO A 110 8.28 0.88 13.55
N THR A 111 8.97 0.69 12.42
CA THR A 111 9.40 1.79 11.55
C THR A 111 8.94 1.50 10.13
N PRO A 112 7.65 1.70 9.81
CA PRO A 112 7.10 1.35 8.51
C PRO A 112 7.85 1.97 7.34
N VAL A 113 8.16 1.12 6.36
CA VAL A 113 8.88 1.46 5.13
C VAL A 113 8.01 1.36 3.87
N ALA A 114 6.81 0.79 4.01
CA ALA A 114 5.84 0.66 2.94
C ALA A 114 4.41 0.72 3.49
N ALA A 115 3.43 0.75 2.60
CA ALA A 115 2.02 0.60 2.92
C ALA A 115 1.29 -0.18 1.83
N ILE A 116 0.23 -0.88 2.22
CA ILE A 116 -0.66 -1.64 1.33
C ILE A 116 -2.06 -1.04 1.42
N GLY A 117 -2.62 -0.64 0.28
CA GLY A 117 -3.96 -0.05 0.21
C GLY A 117 -4.97 -0.98 -0.47
N ALA A 118 -6.21 -0.97 0.01
CA ALA A 118 -7.37 -1.57 -0.65
C ALA A 118 -8.49 -0.53 -0.77
N TYR A 119 -9.14 -0.46 -1.94
CA TYR A 119 -10.03 0.63 -2.33
C TYR A 119 -11.38 0.14 -2.85
N TRP A 120 -12.47 0.68 -2.30
CA TRP A 120 -13.83 0.37 -2.76
C TRP A 120 -14.50 1.58 -3.41
N SER A 121 -15.37 1.32 -4.39
CA SER A 121 -16.11 2.34 -5.14
C SER A 121 -17.37 2.85 -4.45
N ARG A 122 -17.61 2.40 -3.22
CA ARG A 122 -18.77 2.74 -2.39
C ARG A 122 -18.30 2.92 -0.95
N ARG A 123 -19.13 3.56 -0.13
CA ARG A 123 -18.96 3.49 1.33
C ARG A 123 -18.94 2.03 1.74
N TYR A 124 -17.90 1.64 2.46
CA TYR A 124 -17.70 0.26 2.84
C TYR A 124 -16.79 0.19 4.05
N HIS A 125 -17.26 -0.46 5.10
CA HIS A 125 -16.46 -0.80 6.26
C HIS A 125 -15.84 -2.18 6.02
N ALA A 126 -14.51 -2.24 5.93
CA ALA A 126 -13.83 -3.52 5.81
C ALA A 126 -14.12 -4.41 7.03
N SER A 127 -14.32 -5.70 6.78
CA SER A 127 -14.49 -6.69 7.84
C SER A 127 -13.18 -6.95 8.57
N PRO A 128 -13.23 -7.47 9.82
CA PRO A 128 -12.02 -7.88 10.53
C PRO A 128 -11.18 -8.88 9.74
N GLU A 129 -11.81 -9.83 9.04
CA GLU A 129 -11.14 -10.83 8.20
C GLU A 129 -10.38 -10.20 7.02
N GLN A 130 -10.96 -9.18 6.37
CA GLN A 130 -10.28 -8.46 5.29
C GLN A 130 -9.07 -7.68 5.82
N ILE A 131 -9.20 -7.06 6.99
CA ILE A 131 -8.11 -6.31 7.63
C ILE A 131 -6.99 -7.27 8.04
N ASP A 132 -7.32 -8.40 8.68
CA ASP A 132 -6.38 -9.44 9.08
C ASP A 132 -5.65 -10.06 7.88
N GLY A 133 -6.38 -10.29 6.77
CA GLY A 133 -5.79 -10.76 5.53
C GLY A 133 -4.80 -9.78 4.91
N LEU A 134 -5.05 -8.46 5.02
CA LEU A 134 -4.12 -7.42 4.57
C LEU A 134 -2.93 -7.25 5.53
N GLN A 135 -3.14 -7.39 6.84
CA GLN A 135 -2.05 -7.37 7.83
C GLN A 135 -1.10 -8.56 7.64
N THR A 136 -1.64 -9.76 7.44
CA THR A 136 -0.83 -10.94 7.12
C THR A 136 0.02 -10.72 5.87
N LEU A 137 -0.57 -10.13 4.82
CA LEU A 137 0.16 -9.77 3.60
C LEU A 137 1.27 -8.74 3.88
N ALA A 138 1.00 -7.73 4.70
CA ALA A 138 1.98 -6.74 5.11
C ALA A 138 3.14 -7.37 5.89
N ASP A 139 2.89 -8.35 6.76
CA ASP A 139 3.92 -9.03 7.54
C ASP A 139 4.89 -9.83 6.65
N HIS A 140 4.37 -10.50 5.61
CA HIS A 140 5.21 -11.20 4.62
C HIS A 140 5.98 -10.21 3.73
N ALA A 141 5.31 -9.15 3.27
CA ALA A 141 5.97 -8.10 2.49
C ALA A 141 7.10 -7.44 3.28
N ALA A 142 6.93 -7.21 4.59
CA ALA A 142 7.97 -6.66 5.46
C ALA A 142 9.21 -7.56 5.51
N LYS A 143 9.05 -8.89 5.63
CA LYS A 143 10.16 -9.85 5.61
C LYS A 143 10.91 -9.82 4.28
N ALA A 144 10.18 -9.79 3.17
CA ALA A 144 10.76 -9.72 1.83
C ALA A 144 11.54 -8.41 1.64
N ILE A 145 10.95 -7.26 1.98
CA ILE A 145 11.61 -5.94 1.89
C ILE A 145 12.86 -5.90 2.78
N HIS A 146 12.80 -6.44 4.00
CA HIS A 146 13.96 -6.50 4.89
C HIS A 146 15.11 -7.32 4.30
N ARG A 147 14.81 -8.43 3.62
CA ARG A 147 15.81 -9.27 2.96
C ARG A 147 16.39 -8.62 1.70
N ILE A 148 15.56 -8.00 0.88
CA ILE A 148 15.94 -7.43 -0.43
C ILE A 148 16.65 -6.08 -0.24
N GLY A 149 16.22 -5.29 0.75
CA GLY A 149 16.63 -3.90 0.90
C GLY A 149 15.82 -2.95 0.02
N LEU A 150 15.99 -1.65 0.26
CA LEU A 150 15.32 -0.58 -0.49
C LEU A 150 16.24 0.14 -1.49
N ASP A 151 17.55 -0.15 -1.41
CA ASP A 151 18.59 0.56 -2.15
C ASP A 151 18.53 0.30 -3.67
N ASP A 152 18.01 -0.86 -4.06
CA ASP A 152 17.89 -1.31 -5.46
C ASP A 152 16.51 -1.03 -6.08
N ALA A 153 15.68 -0.17 -5.50
CA ALA A 153 14.39 0.22 -6.11
C ALA A 153 14.64 0.91 -7.46
N PRO A 154 14.39 0.27 -8.62
CA PRO A 154 14.79 0.81 -9.93
C PRO A 154 14.03 2.10 -10.32
N TRP A 155 12.94 2.39 -9.59
CA TRP A 155 12.09 3.56 -9.75
C TRP A 155 12.34 4.66 -8.70
N ALA A 156 13.31 4.47 -7.79
CA ALA A 156 13.75 5.44 -6.79
C ALA A 156 15.29 5.62 -6.82
N PRO A 157 15.83 6.30 -7.85
CA PRO A 157 17.28 6.57 -7.98
C PRO A 157 17.85 7.50 -6.88
N THR A 158 17.05 7.88 -5.88
CA THR A 158 17.39 8.86 -4.84
C THR A 158 17.77 8.26 -3.48
N PHE A 159 17.72 6.93 -3.31
CA PHE A 159 18.20 6.29 -2.06
C PHE A 159 19.72 6.34 -1.88
N SER A 160 20.50 6.67 -2.94
CA SER A 160 21.97 6.67 -2.91
C SER A 160 22.62 8.07 -2.92
N LYS A 161 22.09 9.08 -2.21
CA LYS A 161 22.84 10.33 -1.99
C LYS A 161 22.90 10.73 -0.52
N HIS A 162 23.91 10.20 0.16
CA HIS A 162 24.60 10.87 1.26
C HIS A 162 26.04 11.14 0.83
#